data_AF-A0A7L4TJ41-F1
#
_entry.id   AF-A0A7L4TJ41-F1
#
_cell.length_a   1.000
_cell.length_b   1.000
_cell.length_c   1.000
_cell.angle_alpha   90.00
_cell.angle_beta   90.00
_cell.angle_gamma   90.00
#
_symmetry.space_group_name_H-M   'P 1'
#
loop_
_entity.id
_entity.type
_entity.pdbx_description
1 polymer ?
#
loop_
_entity_poly.entity_id
_entity_poly.type
_entity_poly.pdbx_seq_one_letter_code
_entity_poly.pdbx_strand_id
1 'polypeptide(L)'
;GEAMAILAGDALLTYSFELITSMPAVREEPAKALTLVRELAKASGPCGMVGGQVADIEGENRSLTVQELADIHHHKTGDLLAYSIIAGAVLADASEEDLEHLRMFAIELGLLFQIKDDILDVEGDSDKLGKPVGS
;
A
#
# COMPACT_ATOMS: atom_id res chain seq x y z
N GLY A 1 11.23 -14.89 17.10
CA GLY A 1 12.65 -14.49 16.96
C GLY A 1 12.84 -13.86 15.60
N GLU A 2 13.83 -12.99 15.45
CA GLU A 2 14.06 -12.14 14.26
C GLU A 2 14.04 -12.92 12.93
N ALA A 3 14.77 -14.04 12.85
CA ALA A 3 14.82 -14.86 11.63
C ALA A 3 13.43 -15.38 11.19
N MET A 4 12.58 -15.78 12.15
CA MET A 4 11.22 -16.24 11.82
C MET A 4 10.31 -15.09 11.36
N ALA A 5 10.54 -13.86 11.84
CA ALA A 5 9.76 -12.71 11.42
C ALA A 5 10.07 -12.31 9.96
N ILE A 6 11.35 -12.32 9.58
CA ILE A 6 11.79 -12.08 8.20
C ILE A 6 11.20 -13.14 7.27
N LEU A 7 11.38 -14.42 7.59
CA LEU A 7 10.87 -15.53 6.76
C LEU A 7 9.34 -15.52 6.66
N ALA A 8 8.63 -15.09 7.70
CA ALA A 8 7.18 -14.91 7.64
C ALA A 8 6.79 -13.79 6.67
N GLY A 9 7.52 -12.66 6.66
CA GLY A 9 7.33 -11.59 5.70
C GLY A 9 7.55 -12.06 4.25
N ASP A 10 8.67 -12.75 3.99
CA ASP A 10 8.99 -13.31 2.67
C ASP A 10 7.90 -14.28 2.19
N ALA A 11 7.42 -15.13 3.10
CA ALA A 11 6.37 -16.08 2.82
C ALA A 11 5.04 -15.39 2.50
N LEU A 12 4.61 -14.42 3.31
CA LEU A 12 3.33 -13.70 3.09
C LEU A 12 3.34 -12.90 1.79
N LEU A 13 4.45 -12.20 1.48
CA LEU A 13 4.60 -11.47 0.23
C LEU A 13 4.52 -12.43 -0.96
N THR A 14 5.27 -13.53 -0.94
CA THR A 14 5.25 -14.51 -2.04
C THR A 14 3.88 -15.17 -2.18
N TYR A 15 3.26 -15.54 -1.07
CA TYR A 15 1.95 -16.17 -1.03
C TYR A 15 0.84 -15.26 -1.56
N SER A 16 0.97 -13.94 -1.42
CA SER A 16 0.00 -12.99 -1.98
C SER A 16 -0.16 -13.14 -3.51
N PHE A 17 0.94 -13.36 -4.25
CA PHE A 17 0.90 -13.59 -5.69
C PHE A 17 0.29 -14.96 -6.05
N GLU A 18 0.58 -15.98 -5.25
CA GLU A 18 -0.06 -17.30 -5.38
C GLU A 18 -1.58 -17.19 -5.19
N LEU A 19 -2.03 -16.46 -4.17
CA LEU A 19 -3.45 -16.23 -3.90
C LEU A 19 -4.14 -15.52 -5.07
N ILE A 20 -3.50 -14.48 -5.62
CA ILE A 20 -4.05 -13.75 -6.78
C ILE A 20 -4.21 -14.68 -7.97
N THR A 21 -3.17 -15.43 -8.31
CA THR A 21 -3.19 -16.30 -9.49
C THR A 21 -4.07 -17.53 -9.34
N SER A 22 -4.40 -17.92 -8.10
CA SER A 22 -5.25 -19.06 -7.78
C SER A 22 -6.74 -18.72 -7.62
N MET A 23 -7.12 -17.43 -7.67
CA MET A 23 -8.51 -17.04 -7.41
C MET A 23 -9.46 -17.49 -8.54
N PRO A 24 -10.67 -17.98 -8.23
CA PRO A 24 -11.63 -18.39 -9.26
C PRO A 24 -11.98 -17.27 -10.26
N ALA A 25 -11.99 -16.02 -9.79
CA ALA A 25 -12.36 -14.84 -10.58
C ALA A 25 -11.41 -14.53 -11.75
N VAL A 26 -10.19 -15.08 -11.76
CA VAL A 26 -9.21 -14.86 -12.84
C VAL A 26 -8.85 -16.14 -13.59
N ARG A 27 -9.45 -17.28 -13.21
CA ARG A 27 -9.11 -18.60 -13.75
C ARG A 27 -9.30 -18.69 -15.27
N GLU A 28 -10.42 -18.14 -15.76
CA GLU A 28 -10.75 -18.12 -17.19
C GLU A 28 -10.22 -16.86 -17.90
N GLU A 29 -9.61 -15.94 -17.14
CA GLU A 29 -9.11 -14.66 -17.65
C GLU A 29 -7.67 -14.37 -17.17
N PRO A 30 -6.65 -15.08 -17.70
CA PRO A 30 -5.26 -14.94 -17.27
C PRO A 30 -4.71 -13.52 -17.39
N ALA A 31 -5.25 -12.72 -18.32
CA ALA A 31 -4.90 -11.31 -18.46
C ALA A 31 -5.24 -10.48 -17.21
N LYS A 32 -6.38 -10.74 -16.55
CA LYS A 32 -6.75 -10.09 -15.28
C LYS A 32 -5.76 -10.45 -14.19
N ALA A 33 -5.42 -11.73 -14.05
CA ALA A 33 -4.42 -12.18 -13.09
C ALA A 33 -3.08 -11.46 -13.28
N LEU A 34 -2.61 -11.36 -14.53
CA LEU A 34 -1.35 -10.69 -14.86
C LEU A 34 -1.40 -9.19 -14.52
N THR A 35 -2.53 -8.52 -14.81
CA THR A 35 -2.73 -7.11 -14.44
C THR A 35 -2.67 -6.95 -12.92
N LEU A 36 -3.41 -7.76 -12.15
CA LEU A 36 -3.42 -7.70 -10.68
C LEU A 36 -2.03 -7.96 -10.08
N VAL A 37 -1.31 -8.96 -10.59
CA VAL A 37 0.07 -9.26 -10.16
C VAL A 37 1.00 -8.11 -10.48
N ARG A 38 0.91 -7.52 -11.67
CA ARG A 38 1.76 -6.39 -12.07
C ARG A 38 1.50 -5.17 -11.20
N GLU A 39 0.24 -4.83 -10.94
CA GLU A 39 -0.11 -3.68 -10.12
C GLU A 39 0.30 -3.92 -8.66
N LEU A 40 0.13 -5.13 -8.11
CA LEU A 40 0.62 -5.45 -6.77
C LEU A 40 2.14 -5.32 -6.68
N ALA A 41 2.87 -5.93 -7.63
CA ALA A 41 4.33 -5.90 -7.63
C ALA A 41 4.89 -4.48 -7.73
N LYS A 42 4.21 -3.59 -8.45
CA LYS A 42 4.56 -2.16 -8.47
C LYS A 42 4.29 -1.50 -7.12
N ALA A 43 3.07 -1.66 -6.59
CA ALA A 43 2.64 -1.02 -5.35
C ALA A 43 3.43 -1.50 -4.12
N SER A 44 3.80 -2.79 -4.06
CA SER A 44 4.61 -3.35 -2.97
C SER A 44 6.12 -3.25 -3.22
N GLY A 45 6.52 -2.82 -4.42
CA GLY A 45 7.90 -2.93 -4.90
C GLY A 45 8.79 -1.73 -4.52
N PRO A 46 9.99 -1.64 -5.13
CA PRO A 46 10.97 -0.59 -4.82
C PRO A 46 10.51 0.82 -5.23
N CYS A 47 9.57 0.92 -6.17
CA CYS A 47 8.96 2.20 -6.57
C CYS A 47 7.64 2.48 -5.83
N GLY A 48 7.25 1.62 -4.88
CA GLY A 48 6.08 1.82 -4.03
C GLY A 48 6.40 1.62 -2.55
N MET A 49 5.66 0.76 -1.85
CA MET A 49 5.75 0.54 -0.39
C MET A 49 7.20 0.40 0.10
N VAL A 50 8.02 -0.45 -0.52
CA VAL A 50 9.40 -0.66 -0.06
C VAL A 50 10.25 0.60 -0.25
N GLY A 51 10.07 1.31 -1.37
CA GLY A 51 10.73 2.59 -1.60
C GLY A 51 10.33 3.65 -0.57
N GLY A 52 9.02 3.74 -0.27
CA GLY A 52 8.49 4.62 0.76
C GLY A 52 9.02 4.28 2.15
N GLN A 53 9.12 2.99 2.51
CA GLN A 53 9.71 2.55 3.78
C GLN A 53 11.19 2.88 3.88
N VAL A 54 11.96 2.74 2.80
CA VAL A 54 13.38 3.13 2.80
C VAL A 54 13.52 4.64 2.97
N ALA A 55 12.74 5.43 2.23
CA ALA A 55 12.77 6.88 2.31
C ALA A 55 12.36 7.41 3.69
N ASP A 56 11.41 6.74 4.35
CA ASP A 56 11.00 7.00 5.74
C ASP A 56 12.18 6.80 6.72
N ILE A 57 12.84 5.63 6.67
CA ILE A 57 14.00 5.32 7.53
C ILE A 57 15.15 6.32 7.31
N GLU A 58 15.43 6.68 6.05
CA GLU A 58 16.45 7.70 5.73
C GLU A 58 16.03 9.11 6.17
N GLY A 59 14.72 9.35 6.27
CA GLY A 59 14.10 10.60 6.68
C GLY A 59 14.10 10.86 8.18
N GLU A 60 14.09 9.83 9.02
CA GLU A 60 14.04 9.94 10.50
C GLU A 60 15.11 10.87 11.10
N ASN A 61 16.28 10.97 10.45
CA ASN A 61 17.41 11.76 10.93
C ASN A 61 17.59 13.09 10.19
N ARG A 62 16.57 13.53 9.43
CA ARG A 62 16.61 14.71 8.57
C ARG A 62 15.38 15.59 8.78
N SER A 63 15.54 16.90 8.54
CA SER A 63 14.39 17.79 8.42
C SER A 63 13.81 17.64 7.02
N LEU A 64 12.66 16.99 6.92
CA LEU A 64 11.91 16.82 5.68
C LEU A 64 11.03 18.04 5.42
N THR A 65 10.91 18.42 4.15
CA THR A 65 9.85 19.33 3.69
C THR A 65 8.50 18.62 3.69
N VAL A 66 7.41 19.38 3.69
CA VAL A 66 6.05 18.82 3.60
C VAL A 66 5.88 17.97 2.33
N GLN A 67 6.53 18.35 1.23
CA GLN A 67 6.46 17.59 -0.01
C GLN A 67 7.20 16.25 0.11
N GLU A 68 8.42 16.24 0.66
CA GLU A 68 9.17 14.99 0.87
C GLU A 68 8.42 14.03 1.81
N LEU A 69 7.81 14.56 2.87
CA LEU A 69 7.00 13.77 3.80
C LEU A 69 5.75 13.20 3.10
N ALA A 70 5.06 14.02 2.30
CA ALA A 70 3.90 13.57 1.53
C ALA A 70 4.29 12.47 0.52
N ASP A 71 5.43 12.60 -0.14
CA ASP A 71 5.94 11.62 -1.10
C ASP A 71 6.30 10.29 -0.39
N ILE A 72 6.92 10.35 0.80
CA ILE A 72 7.17 9.17 1.63
C ILE A 72 5.86 8.45 1.96
N HIS A 73 4.84 9.19 2.42
CA HIS A 73 3.56 8.62 2.81
C HIS A 73 2.76 8.08 1.64
N HIS A 74 2.81 8.77 0.50
CA HIS A 74 2.22 8.33 -0.75
C HIS A 74 2.71 6.92 -1.12
N HIS A 75 4.03 6.69 -1.03
CA HIS A 75 4.60 5.40 -1.36
C HIS A 75 4.46 4.36 -0.24
N LYS A 76 4.79 4.72 1.00
CA LYS A 76 4.79 3.80 2.16
C LYS A 76 3.41 3.24 2.44
N THR A 77 2.36 4.06 2.29
CA THR A 77 0.98 3.71 2.68
C THR A 77 0.02 3.80 1.49
N GLY A 78 0.10 4.87 0.70
CA GLY A 78 -0.86 5.17 -0.37
C GLY A 78 -0.90 4.13 -1.49
N ASP A 79 0.25 3.66 -1.95
CA ASP A 79 0.33 2.73 -3.10
C ASP A 79 -0.43 1.41 -2.87
N LEU A 80 -0.34 0.82 -1.67
CA LEU A 80 -1.07 -0.42 -1.36
C LEU A 80 -2.57 -0.18 -1.11
N LEU A 81 -2.95 0.97 -0.58
CA LEU A 81 -4.36 1.37 -0.50
C LEU A 81 -4.94 1.54 -1.91
N ALA A 82 -4.19 2.18 -2.80
CA ALA A 82 -4.58 2.35 -4.19
C ALA A 82 -4.68 1.02 -4.92
N TYR A 83 -3.71 0.12 -4.73
CA TYR A 83 -3.79 -1.23 -5.26
C TYR A 83 -5.11 -1.92 -4.87
N SER A 84 -5.54 -1.81 -3.62
CA SER A 84 -6.76 -2.46 -3.14
C SER A 84 -8.02 -1.99 -3.90
N ILE A 85 -8.09 -0.69 -4.21
CA ILE A 85 -9.20 -0.10 -5.00
C ILE A 85 -9.11 -0.55 -6.46
N ILE A 86 -7.93 -0.45 -7.06
CA ILE A 86 -7.72 -0.82 -8.47
C ILE A 86 -7.94 -2.31 -8.70
N ALA A 87 -7.53 -3.16 -7.76
CA ALA A 87 -7.76 -4.59 -7.84
C ALA A 87 -9.26 -4.90 -7.89
N GLY A 88 -10.07 -4.25 -7.04
CA GLY A 88 -11.52 -4.38 -7.07
C GLY A 88 -12.13 -3.93 -8.40
N ALA A 89 -11.65 -2.82 -8.95
CA ALA A 89 -12.12 -2.28 -10.23
C ALA A 89 -11.79 -3.21 -11.41
N VAL A 90 -10.57 -3.74 -11.46
CA VAL A 90 -10.14 -4.72 -12.48
C VAL A 90 -10.98 -5.99 -12.40
N LEU A 91 -11.26 -6.48 -11.18
CA LEU A 91 -12.12 -7.65 -10.98
C LEU A 91 -13.58 -7.40 -11.34
N ALA A 92 -14.04 -6.15 -11.29
CA ALA A 92 -15.38 -5.73 -11.65
C ALA A 92 -15.54 -5.34 -13.14
N ASP A 93 -14.51 -5.52 -13.96
CA ASP A 93 -14.50 -5.11 -15.37
C ASP A 93 -14.80 -3.63 -15.58
N ALA A 94 -14.30 -2.79 -14.66
CA ALA A 94 -14.43 -1.34 -14.77
C ALA A 94 -13.84 -0.83 -16.09
N SER A 95 -14.45 0.23 -16.63
CA SER A 95 -13.93 0.90 -17.83
C SER A 95 -12.58 1.55 -17.54
N GLU A 96 -11.78 1.81 -18.59
CA GLU A 96 -10.52 2.56 -18.43
C GLU A 96 -10.74 3.97 -17.85
N GLU A 97 -11.89 4.59 -18.17
CA GLU A 97 -12.27 5.89 -17.60
C GLU A 97 -12.54 5.78 -16.09
N ASP A 98 -13.29 4.76 -15.66
CA ASP A 98 -13.55 4.53 -14.24
C ASP A 98 -12.27 4.15 -13.49
N LEU A 99 -11.39 3.35 -14.11
CA LEU A 99 -10.10 2.99 -13.54
C LEU A 99 -9.25 4.24 -13.29
N GLU A 100 -9.21 5.19 -14.22
CA GLU A 100 -8.46 6.43 -14.05
C GLU A 100 -9.05 7.30 -12.92
N HIS A 101 -10.37 7.45 -12.88
CA HIS A 101 -11.03 8.16 -11.77
C HIS A 101 -10.75 7.51 -10.42
N LEU A 102 -10.74 6.18 -10.35
CA LEU A 102 -10.43 5.43 -9.14
C LEU A 102 -8.95 5.55 -8.75
N ARG A 103 -8.02 5.65 -9.71
CA ARG A 103 -6.61 5.94 -9.43
C ARG A 103 -6.46 7.30 -8.78
N MET A 104 -7.07 8.34 -9.36
CA MET A 104 -7.04 9.69 -8.79
C MET A 104 -7.64 9.71 -7.38
N PHE A 105 -8.80 9.09 -7.20
CA PHE A 105 -9.44 8.97 -5.89
C PHE A 105 -8.55 8.27 -4.85
N ALA A 106 -7.90 7.17 -5.24
CA ALA A 106 -7.08 6.39 -4.34
C ALA A 106 -5.84 7.14 -3.85
N ILE A 107 -5.22 7.95 -4.71
CA ILE A 107 -4.06 8.78 -4.36
C ILE A 107 -4.45 9.78 -3.26
N GLU A 108 -5.57 10.48 -3.45
CA GLU A 108 -6.09 11.44 -2.46
C GLU A 108 -6.52 10.75 -1.16
N LEU A 109 -7.13 9.56 -1.26
CA LEU A 109 -7.51 8.78 -0.09
C LEU A 109 -6.29 8.34 0.72
N GLY A 110 -5.19 7.94 0.07
CA GLY A 110 -3.95 7.55 0.73
C GLY A 110 -3.34 8.69 1.53
N LEU A 111 -3.29 9.90 0.95
CA LEU A 111 -2.83 11.10 1.63
C LEU A 111 -3.71 11.45 2.84
N LEU A 112 -5.04 11.41 2.65
CA LEU A 112 -6.00 11.67 3.74
C LEU A 112 -5.86 10.67 4.88
N PHE A 113 -5.64 9.39 4.55
CA PHE A 113 -5.45 8.33 5.54
C PHE A 113 -4.26 8.65 6.44
N GLN A 114 -3.13 9.07 5.86
CA GLN A 114 -1.94 9.37 6.63
C GLN A 114 -2.08 10.65 7.45
N ILE A 115 -2.63 11.73 6.90
CA ILE A 115 -2.90 12.96 7.67
C ILE A 115 -3.74 12.62 8.91
N LYS A 116 -4.73 11.74 8.77
CA LYS A 116 -5.53 11.27 9.89
C LYS A 116 -4.71 10.42 10.87
N ASP A 117 -3.87 9.50 10.40
CA ASP A 117 -3.01 8.66 11.24
C ASP A 117 -2.05 9.54 12.07
N ASP A 118 -1.44 10.56 11.46
CA ASP A 118 -0.53 11.50 12.13
C ASP A 118 -1.26 12.34 13.19
N ILE A 119 -2.48 12.80 12.90
CA ILE A 119 -3.32 13.50 13.89
C ILE A 119 -3.66 12.57 15.05
N LEU A 120 -4.02 11.31 14.76
CA LEU A 120 -4.33 10.32 15.78
C LEU A 120 -3.11 9.95 16.62
N ASP A 121 -1.90 9.95 16.05
CA ASP A 121 -0.67 9.71 16.79
C ASP A 121 -0.31 10.86 17.75
N VAL A 122 -0.85 12.06 17.55
CA VAL A 122 -0.67 13.21 18.46
C VAL A 122 -1.81 13.35 19.47
N GLU A 123 -3.06 13.17 19.02
CA GLU A 123 -4.25 13.46 19.83
C GLU A 123 -4.95 12.21 20.38
N GLY A 124 -4.57 11.03 19.91
CA GLY A 124 -5.28 9.78 20.16
C GLY A 124 -5.01 9.19 21.54
N ASP A 125 -6.07 8.60 22.09
CA ASP A 125 -6.02 7.80 23.31
C ASP A 125 -5.25 6.50 23.04
N SER A 126 -4.12 6.31 23.74
CA SER A 126 -3.25 5.13 23.60
C SER A 126 -4.02 3.81 23.76
N ASP A 127 -5.08 3.81 24.55
CA ASP A 127 -5.92 2.62 24.80
C ASP A 127 -6.80 2.24 23.59
N LYS A 128 -7.01 3.17 22.64
CA LYS A 128 -7.82 2.94 21.42
C LYS A 128 -6.99 2.64 20.17
N LEU A 129 -5.73 3.06 20.14
CA LEU A 129 -4.84 2.92 18.99
C LEU A 129 -4.21 1.52 18.87
N GLY A 130 -4.10 0.77 19.97
CA GLY A 130 -3.52 -0.58 19.97
C GLY A 130 -2.03 -0.62 19.60
N LYS A 131 -1.36 0.54 19.57
CA LYS A 131 0.07 0.76 19.30
C LYS A 131 0.61 1.80 20.30
N PRO A 132 1.92 1.81 20.62
CA PRO A 132 2.51 2.89 21.41
C PRO A 132 2.43 4.22 20.66
N VAL A 133 2.00 5.28 21.34
CA VAL A 133 1.85 6.64 20.81
C VAL A 133 3.22 7.29 20.67
N GLY A 134 3.52 7.89 19.51
CA GLY A 134 4.75 8.67 19.26
C GLY A 134 6.00 7.84 18.93
N SER A 135 5.93 6.99 17.90
CA SER A 135 7.14 6.36 17.30
C SER A 135 7.75 7.25 16.24
#